data_AF-A0AAU7MZ05-F1
#
_entry.id   AF-A0AAU7MZ05-F1
#
_cell.length_a   1.000
_cell.length_b   1.000
_cell.length_c   1.000
_cell.angle_alpha   90.00
_cell.angle_beta   90.00
_cell.angle_gamma   90.00
#
_symmetry.space_group_name_H-M   'P 1'
#
loop_
_entity.id
_entity.type
_entity.pdbx_description
1 polymer ?
#
loop_
_entity_poly.entity_id
_entity_poly.type
_entity_poly.pdbx_seq_one_letter_code
_entity_poly.pdbx_strand_id
1 'polypeptide(L)'
;MKKSVLLFAFILVLLMAVSFTGPYPNSPSIEGTWELESFYNYDGENVIDTIEKSDGYRQVKMYSKEKIMWTRYVPDEPNGRFGYGSYKVTDNSLIEVIEYGDDDMMKALDTMRNFTFELILNEDSFSQITVDSEGNRTFSENYKRID
;
A
#
# COMPACT_ATOMS: atom_id res chain seq x y z
N MET A 1 56.20 4.76 19.87
CA MET A 1 56.08 4.38 18.45
C MET A 1 55.34 3.04 18.26
N LYS A 2 55.83 1.90 18.79
CA LYS A 2 55.17 0.58 18.59
C LYS A 2 53.72 0.49 19.10
N LYS A 3 53.42 1.05 20.30
CA LYS A 3 52.05 1.05 20.87
C LYS A 3 51.07 1.95 20.12
N SER A 4 51.58 3.05 19.55
CA SER A 4 50.82 4.03 18.77
C SER A 4 50.35 3.45 17.44
N VAL A 5 51.23 2.67 16.78
CA VAL A 5 50.93 1.98 15.52
C VAL A 5 49.90 0.87 15.72
N LEU A 6 49.98 0.14 16.84
CA LEU A 6 49.03 -0.91 17.17
C LEU A 6 47.62 -0.36 17.43
N LEU A 7 47.53 0.79 18.12
CA LEU A 7 46.26 1.47 18.39
C LEU A 7 45.62 1.99 17.10
N PHE A 8 46.43 2.52 16.18
CA PHE A 8 45.97 3.00 14.89
C PHE A 8 45.47 1.84 13.99
N ALA A 9 46.17 0.70 14.01
CA ALA A 9 45.73 -0.51 13.32
C ALA A 9 44.41 -1.07 13.89
N PHE A 10 44.21 -0.99 15.21
CA PHE A 10 42.98 -1.45 15.86
C PHE A 10 41.77 -0.56 15.51
N ILE A 11 41.96 0.76 15.46
CA ILE A 11 40.93 1.72 15.02
C ILE A 11 40.58 1.50 13.54
N LEU A 12 41.56 1.20 12.70
CA LEU A 12 41.33 0.91 11.28
C LEU A 12 40.50 -0.38 11.07
N VAL A 13 40.73 -1.41 11.88
CA VAL A 13 39.92 -2.65 11.86
C VAL A 13 38.50 -2.40 12.36
N LEU A 14 38.31 -1.55 13.38
CA LEU A 14 36.98 -1.14 13.86
C LEU A 14 36.20 -0.31 12.82
N LEU A 15 36.87 0.52 12.03
CA LEU A 15 36.25 1.29 10.94
C LEU A 15 35.84 0.42 9.75
N MET A 16 36.54 -0.69 9.49
CA MET A 16 36.16 -1.66 8.46
C MET A 16 35.02 -2.59 8.89
N ALA A 17 34.68 -2.63 10.19
CA ALA A 17 33.54 -3.36 10.71
C ALA A 17 32.22 -2.57 10.62
N VAL A 18 32.22 -1.37 10.02
CA VAL A 18 31.00 -0.63 9.69
C VAL A 18 30.31 -1.35 8.53
N SER A 19 29.50 -2.32 8.94
CA SER A 19 28.30 -2.86 8.30
C SER A 19 28.27 -2.78 6.77
N PHE A 20 28.68 -3.86 6.13
CA PHE A 20 28.04 -4.26 4.88
C PHE A 20 26.56 -4.51 5.18
N THR A 21 25.73 -3.47 5.08
CA THR A 21 24.34 -3.69 4.72
C THR A 21 24.39 -4.14 3.27
N GLY A 22 24.41 -5.45 3.04
CA GLY A 22 24.12 -6.00 1.71
C GLY A 22 22.83 -5.38 1.19
N PRO A 23 22.59 -5.38 -0.14
CA PRO A 23 21.32 -4.88 -0.66
C PRO A 23 20.22 -5.60 0.11
N TYR A 24 19.43 -4.84 0.89
CA TYR A 24 18.24 -5.37 1.51
C TYR A 24 17.47 -6.10 0.41
N PRO A 25 16.91 -7.30 0.67
CA PRO A 25 16.05 -7.95 -0.30
C PRO A 25 15.07 -6.89 -0.80
N ASN A 26 14.95 -6.73 -2.14
CA ASN A 26 14.12 -5.70 -2.74
C ASN A 26 12.78 -5.70 -2.01
N SER A 27 12.52 -4.66 -1.20
CA SER A 27 11.24 -4.55 -0.52
C SER A 27 10.15 -4.61 -1.59
N PRO A 28 9.07 -5.38 -1.36
CA PRO A 28 7.97 -5.47 -2.31
C PRO A 28 7.54 -4.06 -2.75
N SER A 29 7.38 -3.85 -4.05
CA SER A 29 6.87 -2.60 -4.60
C SER A 29 5.38 -2.73 -4.89
N ILE A 30 4.62 -1.69 -4.54
CA ILE A 30 3.20 -1.62 -4.89
C ILE A 30 2.99 -1.36 -6.39
N GLU A 31 4.03 -0.94 -7.12
CA GLU A 31 3.93 -0.76 -8.58
C GLU A 31 3.45 -2.05 -9.24
N GLY A 32 2.51 -1.89 -10.18
CA GLY A 32 1.90 -2.99 -10.91
C GLY A 32 0.37 -2.91 -10.93
N THR A 33 -0.23 -3.99 -11.40
CA THR A 33 -1.66 -4.14 -11.61
C THR A 33 -2.24 -5.14 -10.62
N TRP A 34 -3.36 -4.76 -10.01
CA TRP A 34 -3.93 -5.47 -8.88
C TRP A 34 -5.44 -5.60 -9.04
N GLU A 35 -5.98 -6.79 -8.76
CA GLU A 35 -7.41 -7.04 -8.73
C GLU A 35 -7.87 -7.33 -7.31
N LEU A 36 -8.98 -6.71 -6.92
CA LEU A 36 -9.62 -6.97 -5.63
C LEU A 36 -10.04 -8.45 -5.57
N GLU A 37 -9.73 -9.10 -4.46
CA GLU A 37 -10.09 -10.49 -4.19
C GLU A 37 -11.19 -10.56 -3.12
N SER A 38 -10.97 -9.92 -1.97
CA SER A 38 -11.86 -10.01 -0.81
C SER A 38 -11.84 -8.75 0.05
N PHE A 39 -12.71 -8.76 1.04
CA PHE A 39 -12.80 -7.77 2.10
C PHE A 39 -12.67 -8.43 3.47
N TYR A 40 -12.03 -7.76 4.42
CA TYR A 40 -12.05 -8.18 5.83
C TYR A 40 -12.74 -7.13 6.70
N ASN A 41 -13.49 -7.61 7.71
CA ASN A 41 -13.94 -6.78 8.83
C ASN A 41 -13.09 -7.10 10.06
N TYR A 42 -12.80 -6.09 10.87
CA TYR A 42 -11.95 -6.19 12.05
C TYR A 42 -12.66 -5.78 13.34
N ASP A 43 -12.24 -6.34 14.47
CA ASP A 43 -12.64 -5.92 15.82
C ASP A 43 -11.65 -4.95 16.48
N GLY A 44 -10.87 -4.25 15.66
CA GLY A 44 -9.80 -3.36 16.06
C GLY A 44 -8.40 -3.92 15.81
N GLU A 45 -8.24 -5.24 15.83
CA GLU A 45 -6.96 -5.89 15.54
C GLU A 45 -7.13 -7.17 14.72
N ASN A 46 -8.10 -8.02 15.09
CA ASN A 46 -8.29 -9.34 14.49
C ASN A 46 -9.33 -9.29 13.37
N VAL A 47 -9.12 -10.10 12.34
CA VAL A 47 -10.14 -10.34 11.32
C VAL A 47 -11.27 -11.15 11.95
N ILE A 48 -12.48 -10.61 11.92
CA ILE A 48 -13.69 -11.27 12.45
C ILE A 48 -14.60 -11.80 11.35
N ASP A 49 -14.44 -11.31 10.12
CA ASP A 49 -15.22 -11.75 8.97
C ASP A 49 -14.45 -11.56 7.65
N THR A 50 -14.74 -12.42 6.68
CA THR A 50 -14.19 -12.37 5.33
C THR A 50 -15.32 -12.43 4.33
N ILE A 51 -15.38 -11.41 3.47
CA ILE A 51 -16.40 -11.28 2.44
C ILE A 51 -15.70 -11.37 1.09
N GLU A 52 -16.01 -12.42 0.33
CA GLU A 52 -15.59 -12.53 -1.06
C GLU A 52 -16.37 -11.53 -1.92
N LYS A 53 -15.72 -11.00 -2.96
CA LYS A 53 -16.43 -10.15 -3.92
C LYS A 53 -17.51 -10.95 -4.65
N SER A 54 -18.64 -10.32 -4.95
CA SER A 54 -19.73 -10.97 -5.67
C SER A 54 -19.36 -11.32 -7.12
N ASP A 55 -20.06 -12.30 -7.69
CA ASP A 55 -19.90 -12.67 -9.09
C ASP A 55 -20.12 -11.46 -10.00
N GLY A 56 -19.18 -11.25 -10.93
CA GLY A 56 -19.19 -10.12 -11.85
C GLY A 56 -18.70 -8.79 -11.24
N TYR A 57 -18.54 -8.67 -9.92
CA TYR A 57 -17.85 -7.53 -9.31
C TYR A 57 -16.38 -7.54 -9.73
N ARG A 58 -15.91 -6.39 -10.22
CA ARG A 58 -14.50 -6.19 -10.57
C ARG A 58 -14.02 -4.85 -10.04
N GLN A 59 -12.84 -4.86 -9.45
CA GLN A 59 -12.14 -3.64 -9.08
C GLN A 59 -10.65 -3.86 -9.35
N VAL A 60 -10.07 -2.96 -10.13
CA VAL A 60 -8.67 -3.04 -10.56
C VAL A 60 -7.97 -1.75 -10.19
N LYS A 61 -6.78 -1.87 -9.59
CA LYS A 61 -5.88 -0.77 -9.27
C LYS A 61 -4.58 -0.92 -10.05
N MET A 62 -4.11 0.18 -10.62
CA MET A 62 -2.84 0.26 -11.34
C MET A 62 -1.98 1.34 -10.70
N TYR A 63 -0.85 0.94 -10.14
CA TYR A 63 0.15 1.83 -9.57
C TYR A 63 1.34 1.90 -10.53
N SER A 64 1.70 3.11 -10.95
CA SER A 64 2.84 3.33 -11.82
C SER A 64 3.55 4.61 -11.42
N LYS A 65 4.82 4.51 -11.03
CA LYS A 65 5.66 5.60 -10.52
C LYS A 65 5.03 6.24 -9.28
N GLU A 66 4.30 7.33 -9.48
CA GLU A 66 3.62 8.08 -8.43
C GLU A 66 2.14 8.27 -8.76
N LYS A 67 1.63 7.55 -9.76
CA LYS A 67 0.26 7.67 -10.26
C LYS A 67 -0.54 6.40 -10.00
N ILE A 68 -1.78 6.61 -9.61
CA ILE A 68 -2.76 5.57 -9.36
C ILE A 68 -3.94 5.78 -10.31
N MET A 69 -4.41 4.68 -10.90
CA MET A 69 -5.73 4.61 -11.50
C MET A 69 -6.46 3.40 -10.93
N TRP A 70 -7.68 3.60 -10.45
CA TRP A 70 -8.55 2.51 -10.07
C TRP A 70 -9.86 2.57 -10.86
N THR A 71 -10.41 1.40 -11.15
CA THR A 71 -11.72 1.24 -11.79
C THR A 71 -12.52 0.22 -11.00
N ARG A 72 -13.85 0.41 -10.95
CA ARG A 72 -14.79 -0.50 -10.31
C ARG A 72 -16.00 -0.70 -11.19
N TYR A 73 -16.40 -1.95 -11.33
CA TYR A 73 -17.62 -2.39 -11.99
C TYR A 73 -18.44 -3.24 -11.02
N VAL A 74 -19.72 -2.92 -10.90
CA VAL A 74 -20.71 -3.67 -10.13
C VAL A 74 -21.82 -4.07 -11.10
N PRO A 75 -22.22 -5.36 -11.19
CA PRO A 75 -23.18 -5.83 -12.20
C PRO A 75 -24.49 -5.03 -12.28
N ASP A 76 -25.02 -4.64 -11.11
CA ASP A 76 -26.29 -3.92 -10.99
C ASP A 76 -26.12 -2.39 -11.05
N GLU A 77 -24.89 -1.88 -11.18
CA GLU A 77 -24.60 -0.46 -11.37
C GLU A 77 -24.13 -0.22 -12.81
N PRO A 78 -24.98 0.35 -13.68
CA PRO A 78 -24.64 0.51 -15.11
C PRO A 78 -23.49 1.49 -15.35
N ASN A 79 -23.23 2.38 -14.39
CA ASN A 79 -22.12 3.33 -14.45
C ASN A 79 -20.98 2.81 -13.57
N GLY A 80 -19.91 2.33 -14.21
CA GLY A 80 -18.68 2.01 -13.50
C GLY A 80 -18.10 3.25 -12.81
N ARG A 81 -17.32 3.02 -11.75
CA ARG A 81 -16.58 4.07 -11.06
C ARG A 81 -15.12 4.07 -11.46
N PHE A 82 -14.49 5.23 -11.49
CA PHE A 82 -13.04 5.30 -11.60
C PHE A 82 -12.47 6.52 -10.89
N GLY A 83 -11.22 6.41 -10.51
CA GLY A 83 -10.42 7.51 -9.97
C GLY A 83 -9.01 7.46 -10.54
N TYR A 84 -8.49 8.62 -10.88
CA TYR A 84 -7.10 8.84 -11.24
C TYR A 84 -6.49 9.86 -10.29
N GLY A 85 -5.24 9.64 -9.91
CA GLY A 85 -4.53 10.58 -9.07
C GLY A 85 -3.09 10.22 -8.83
N SER A 86 -2.59 10.65 -7.68
CA SER A 86 -1.25 10.33 -7.22
C SER A 86 -1.29 9.45 -5.98
N TYR A 87 -0.20 8.73 -5.73
CA TYR A 87 -0.07 7.96 -4.50
C TYR A 87 1.34 8.08 -3.92
N LYS A 88 1.44 7.74 -2.64
CA LYS A 88 2.70 7.58 -1.93
C LYS A 88 2.58 6.40 -0.97
N VAL A 89 3.63 5.59 -0.93
CA VAL A 89 3.80 4.53 0.07
C VAL A 89 4.86 4.96 1.09
N THR A 90 4.58 4.70 2.36
CA THR A 90 5.56 4.72 3.46
C THR A 90 5.73 3.30 4.00
N ASP A 91 6.51 3.12 5.07
CA ASP A 91 6.78 1.79 5.64
C ASP A 91 5.52 0.97 5.96
N ASN A 92 4.41 1.63 6.34
CA ASN A 92 3.17 0.96 6.74
C ASN A 92 1.90 1.65 6.23
N SER A 93 2.01 2.62 5.33
CA SER A 93 0.84 3.38 4.88
C SER A 93 0.80 3.55 3.36
N LEU A 94 -0.40 3.53 2.83
CA LEU A 94 -0.72 3.92 1.46
C LEU A 94 -1.55 5.21 1.51
N ILE A 95 -1.06 6.24 0.84
CA ILE A 95 -1.75 7.53 0.72
C ILE A 95 -2.10 7.73 -0.76
N GLU A 96 -3.38 7.85 -1.06
CA GLU A 96 -3.89 8.13 -2.41
C GLU A 96 -4.55 9.51 -2.43
N VAL A 97 -4.19 10.33 -3.42
CA VAL A 97 -4.77 11.64 -3.65
C VAL A 97 -5.45 11.63 -5.01
N ILE A 98 -6.78 11.59 -5.02
CA ILE A 98 -7.56 11.50 -6.26
C ILE A 98 -7.70 12.90 -6.87
N GLU A 99 -7.25 13.03 -8.12
CA GLU A 99 -7.23 14.28 -8.89
C GLU A 99 -8.52 14.44 -9.71
N TYR A 100 -9.01 13.35 -10.32
CA TYR A 100 -10.30 13.30 -10.99
C TYR A 100 -10.86 11.88 -11.05
N GLY A 101 -12.15 11.76 -11.35
CA GLY A 101 -12.85 10.48 -11.50
C GLY A 101 -14.09 10.62 -12.37
N ASP A 102 -15.00 9.66 -12.26
CA ASP A 102 -16.35 9.77 -12.84
C ASP A 102 -17.17 10.90 -12.19
N ASP A 103 -18.34 11.23 -12.77
CA ASP A 103 -19.15 12.38 -12.36
C ASP A 103 -19.55 12.36 -10.87
N ASP A 104 -19.91 11.20 -10.30
CA ASP A 104 -20.25 11.19 -8.86
C ASP A 104 -19.01 11.18 -7.98
N MET A 105 -17.89 10.62 -8.45
CA MET A 105 -16.61 10.81 -7.76
C MET A 105 -16.26 12.30 -7.72
N MET A 106 -16.42 13.03 -8.83
CA MET A 106 -16.17 14.47 -8.88
C MET A 106 -17.06 15.26 -7.91
N LYS A 107 -18.33 14.88 -7.76
CA LYS A 107 -19.24 15.49 -6.75
C LYS A 107 -18.80 15.18 -5.32
N ALA A 108 -18.26 14.00 -5.06
CA ALA A 108 -17.75 13.61 -3.75
C ALA A 108 -16.40 14.25 -3.40
N LEU A 109 -15.54 14.51 -4.39
CA LEU A 109 -14.19 15.09 -4.24
C LEU A 109 -14.16 16.50 -3.65
N ASP A 110 -15.29 17.22 -3.62
CA ASP A 110 -15.40 18.48 -2.87
C ASP A 110 -15.31 18.27 -1.35
N THR A 111 -15.48 17.03 -0.87
CA THR A 111 -15.48 16.68 0.55
C THR A 111 -14.32 15.77 0.98
N MET A 112 -13.78 14.93 0.09
CA MET A 112 -12.72 13.97 0.45
C MET A 112 -11.84 13.63 -0.75
N ARG A 113 -10.58 14.11 -0.74
CA ARG A 113 -9.59 13.87 -1.82
C ARG A 113 -8.41 12.98 -1.42
N ASN A 114 -8.15 12.88 -0.12
CA ASN A 114 -7.01 12.18 0.43
C ASN A 114 -7.49 10.94 1.15
N PHE A 115 -7.05 9.78 0.70
CA PHE A 115 -7.33 8.50 1.32
C PHE A 115 -6.02 8.00 1.93
N THR A 116 -6.04 7.70 3.22
CA THR A 116 -4.90 7.15 3.94
C THR A 116 -5.29 5.81 4.53
N PHE A 117 -4.53 4.79 4.20
CA PHE A 117 -4.73 3.42 4.66
C PHE A 117 -3.46 2.94 5.36
N GLU A 118 -3.62 2.09 6.36
CA GLU A 118 -2.54 1.17 6.73
C GLU A 118 -2.32 0.19 5.57
N LEU A 119 -1.06 -0.12 5.26
CA LEU A 119 -0.65 -0.97 4.15
C LEU A 119 0.09 -2.21 4.66
N ILE A 120 -0.40 -3.38 4.27
CA ILE A 120 0.34 -4.64 4.35
C ILE A 120 0.64 -5.07 2.92
N LEU A 121 1.91 -5.13 2.53
CA LEU A 121 2.35 -5.40 1.17
C LEU A 121 3.28 -6.62 1.12
N ASN A 122 2.92 -7.58 0.28
CA ASN A 122 3.70 -8.78 -0.03
C ASN A 122 4.07 -8.77 -1.53
N GLU A 123 4.77 -9.80 -2.00
CA GLU A 123 5.21 -9.89 -3.41
C GLU A 123 4.03 -9.91 -4.40
N ASP A 124 2.98 -10.67 -4.09
CA ASP A 124 1.84 -10.96 -4.97
C ASP A 124 0.48 -10.51 -4.41
N SER A 125 0.47 -9.87 -3.23
CA SER A 125 -0.75 -9.38 -2.58
C SER A 125 -0.50 -8.09 -1.80
N PHE A 126 -1.56 -7.29 -1.62
CA PHE A 126 -1.58 -6.23 -0.63
C PHE A 126 -2.96 -6.06 0.01
N SER A 127 -2.97 -5.56 1.23
CA SER A 127 -4.18 -5.09 1.92
C SER A 127 -4.04 -3.61 2.21
N GLN A 128 -5.06 -2.84 1.81
CA GLN A 128 -5.24 -1.48 2.33
C GLN A 128 -6.28 -1.57 3.47
N ILE A 129 -5.94 -1.05 4.64
CA ILE A 129 -6.73 -1.19 5.84
C ILE A 129 -7.17 0.19 6.32
N THR A 130 -8.47 0.35 6.50
CA THR A 130 -9.07 1.54 7.12
C THR A 130 -8.98 1.40 8.63
N VAL A 131 -8.43 2.43 9.27
CA VAL A 131 -8.38 2.56 10.73
C VAL A 131 -9.33 3.66 11.20
N ASP A 132 -9.89 3.51 12.40
CA ASP A 132 -10.69 4.55 13.04
C ASP A 132 -9.81 5.68 13.61
N SER A 133 -10.43 6.65 14.28
CA SER A 133 -9.72 7.79 14.88
C SER A 133 -8.79 7.42 16.04
N GLU A 134 -8.95 6.24 16.62
CA GLU A 134 -8.11 5.70 17.69
C GLU A 134 -6.99 4.80 17.15
N GLY A 135 -7.00 4.52 15.84
CA GLY A 135 -6.04 3.66 15.16
C GLY A 135 -6.45 2.19 15.12
N ASN A 136 -7.66 1.84 15.55
CA ASN A 136 -8.15 0.47 15.51
C ASN A 136 -8.54 0.11 14.07
N ARG A 137 -8.15 -1.08 13.61
CA ARG A 137 -8.54 -1.58 12.27
C ARG A 137 -10.04 -1.83 12.22
N THR A 138 -10.67 -1.44 11.11
CA THR A 138 -12.13 -1.61 10.93
C THR A 138 -12.46 -2.44 9.71
N PHE A 139 -11.80 -2.18 8.59
CA PHE A 139 -12.11 -2.77 7.29
C PHE A 139 -10.88 -2.83 6.40
N SER A 140 -10.76 -3.84 5.54
CA SER A 140 -9.76 -3.86 4.47
C SER A 140 -10.33 -4.23 3.11
N GLU A 141 -9.68 -3.71 2.08
CA GLU A 141 -9.74 -4.27 0.74
C GLU A 141 -8.45 -5.03 0.47
N ASN A 142 -8.57 -6.27 0.00
CA ASN A 142 -7.45 -7.18 -0.23
C ASN A 142 -7.29 -7.47 -1.72
N TYR A 143 -6.07 -7.34 -2.20
CA TYR A 143 -5.75 -7.34 -3.62
C TYR A 143 -4.69 -8.37 -3.96
N LYS A 144 -4.82 -8.91 -5.17
CA LYS A 144 -3.87 -9.85 -5.77
C LYS A 144 -3.26 -9.24 -7.02
N ARG A 145 -1.96 -9.46 -7.23
CA ARG A 145 -1.22 -9.03 -8.42
C ARG A 145 -1.70 -9.81 -9.66
N ILE A 146 -1.84 -9.13 -10.79
CA ILE A 146 -2.32 -9.72 -12.05
C ILE A 146 -1.44 -9.42 -13.28
N ASP A 147 -0.23 -8.89 -13.08
CA ASP A 147 0.77 -8.63 -14.12
C ASP A 147 2.04 -9.49 -14.02
#